data_AF-A0A920J5M2-F1
#
_entry.id   AF-A0A920J5M2-F1
#
_cell.length_a   1.000
_cell.length_b   1.000
_cell.length_c   1.000
_cell.angle_alpha   90.00
_cell.angle_beta   90.00
_cell.angle_gamma   90.00
#
_symmetry.space_group_name_H-M   'P 1'
#
loop_
_entity.id
_entity.type
_entity.pdbx_description
1 polymer ?
#
loop_
_entity_poly.entity_id
_entity_poly.type
_entity_poly.pdbx_seq_one_letter_code
_entity_poly.pdbx_strand_id
1 'polypeptide(L)'
;MEKGAFNYEVSVANTSILGHAGKIFALEEGSFPYQLSKDLETIGYHDYGGKLTTAMTAHPKVCGETGELLMFGYSSLPPYLVYHRISADGELLQSEEITVGGPTMMHDFTVTRNHSIFLDLPAVFDMEEAMSGGMPIKWSDDYPSRFGVMPRAGKDSDVKWFDVNPCYVFHTLNSYEDGDEVVINGCRLREIWRNSSDIAVSSDPDPEDAPMMWEWRLNMETGTVSERQIDDRGSEFPQIPDSLVGLKHRYGYCLSTGDGGITSEDEGGATIKYDLANGGTSEKHNYPAGHFPGEPSFVPAEGAVNEDDGYLMTYVYAGDTNTSYLSILDASNISADPLAEVHIPQRVPTGFHGTWISDT
;
A
#
# COMPACT_ATOMS: atom_id res chain seq x y z
N MET A 1 32.14 -3.41 18.56
CA MET A 1 31.17 -2.40 18.08
C MET A 1 31.80 -1.72 16.88
N GLU A 2 31.84 -2.41 15.75
CA GLU A 2 32.17 -1.75 14.49
C GLU A 2 30.93 -0.96 14.08
N LYS A 3 31.14 0.35 13.88
CA LYS A 3 30.21 1.40 13.40
C LYS A 3 28.71 1.01 13.43
N GLY A 4 27.92 1.67 14.29
CA GLY A 4 26.47 1.48 14.42
C GLY A 4 25.67 1.86 13.17
N ALA A 5 25.89 1.14 12.07
CA ALA A 5 25.11 1.16 10.85
C ALA A 5 24.01 0.11 10.95
N PHE A 6 22.84 0.41 10.37
CA PHE A 6 21.77 -0.56 10.22
C PHE A 6 22.28 -1.77 9.42
N ASN A 7 21.96 -2.98 9.90
CA ASN A 7 22.21 -4.18 9.14
C ASN A 7 20.95 -4.53 8.34
N TYR A 8 20.88 -4.08 7.09
CA TYR A 8 19.77 -4.33 6.18
C TYR A 8 19.70 -5.79 5.70
N GLU A 9 20.71 -6.62 6.00
CA GLU A 9 20.71 -8.06 5.69
C GLU A 9 19.92 -8.91 6.68
N VAL A 10 19.26 -8.30 7.68
CA VAL A 10 18.43 -9.01 8.67
C VAL A 10 17.00 -8.50 8.55
N SER A 11 16.09 -9.39 8.16
CA SER A 11 14.69 -9.08 7.93
C SER A 11 13.78 -10.12 8.57
N VAL A 12 12.58 -9.69 8.96
CA VAL A 12 11.44 -10.58 9.21
C VAL A 12 10.63 -10.84 7.93
N ALA A 13 10.83 -10.04 6.87
CA ALA A 13 10.27 -10.19 5.52
C ALA A 13 8.78 -10.55 5.51
N ASN A 14 7.99 -9.84 6.31
CA ASN A 14 6.62 -10.22 6.67
C ASN A 14 5.54 -9.29 6.10
N THR A 15 5.88 -8.21 5.42
CA THR A 15 4.91 -7.16 5.05
C THR A 15 4.26 -7.43 3.70
N SER A 16 5.04 -7.73 2.66
CA SER A 16 4.49 -7.96 1.32
C SER A 16 5.31 -8.93 0.48
N ILE A 17 4.73 -9.38 -0.62
CA ILE A 17 5.37 -10.21 -1.65
C ILE A 17 5.35 -9.45 -2.98
N LEU A 18 6.40 -9.60 -3.78
CA LEU A 18 6.54 -8.98 -5.11
C LEU A 18 7.09 -9.97 -6.12
N GLY A 19 6.52 -10.01 -7.33
CA GLY A 19 7.16 -10.59 -8.51
C GLY A 19 7.83 -9.50 -9.36
N HIS A 20 9.12 -9.61 -9.64
CA HIS A 20 9.82 -8.68 -10.53
C HIS A 20 11.09 -9.30 -11.13
N ALA A 21 11.37 -9.02 -12.41
CA ALA A 21 12.55 -9.52 -13.14
C ALA A 21 12.77 -11.05 -13.00
N GLY A 22 11.68 -11.82 -13.05
CA GLY A 22 11.69 -13.29 -12.92
C GLY A 22 12.01 -13.83 -11.51
N LYS A 23 11.99 -12.97 -10.48
CA LYS A 23 12.22 -13.31 -9.07
C LYS A 23 10.98 -13.03 -8.24
N ILE A 24 10.88 -13.73 -7.11
CA ILE A 24 9.90 -13.47 -6.06
C ILE A 24 10.65 -12.87 -4.88
N PHE A 25 10.14 -11.79 -4.32
CA PHE A 25 10.70 -11.11 -3.16
C PHE A 25 9.69 -11.08 -2.02
N ALA A 26 10.15 -11.32 -0.80
CA ALA A 26 9.45 -10.98 0.43
C ALA A 26 10.06 -9.70 1.01
N LEU A 27 9.22 -8.75 1.41
CA LEU A 27 9.60 -7.39 1.71
C LEU A 27 9.22 -7.01 3.15
N GLU A 28 10.06 -6.17 3.75
CA GLU A 28 9.81 -5.46 5.00
C GLU A 28 10.62 -4.15 4.96
N GLU A 29 10.04 -3.10 5.52
CA GLU A 29 10.42 -1.70 5.28
C GLU A 29 11.77 -1.29 5.88
N GLY A 30 12.33 -2.13 6.76
CA GLY A 30 13.57 -1.90 7.49
C GLY A 30 14.79 -2.67 6.95
N SER A 31 14.65 -3.37 5.81
CA SER A 31 15.70 -4.28 5.31
C SER A 31 15.78 -4.33 3.79
N PHE A 32 16.74 -5.10 3.28
CA PHE A 32 16.79 -5.47 1.86
C PHE A 32 15.68 -6.47 1.53
N PRO A 33 15.20 -6.52 0.27
CA PRO A 33 14.25 -7.55 -0.17
C PRO A 33 14.88 -8.94 -0.06
N TYR A 34 14.09 -9.92 0.40
CA TYR A 34 14.52 -11.32 0.47
C TYR A 34 13.99 -12.12 -0.71
N GLN A 35 14.88 -12.68 -1.51
CA GLN A 35 14.51 -13.50 -2.64
C GLN A 35 14.02 -14.89 -2.19
N LEU A 36 12.91 -15.33 -2.78
CA LEU A 36 12.35 -16.67 -2.64
C LEU A 36 12.47 -17.46 -3.95
N SER A 37 12.59 -18.78 -3.86
CA SER A 37 12.37 -19.67 -5.01
C SER A 37 10.87 -19.81 -5.30
N LYS A 38 10.51 -20.42 -6.44
CA LYS A 38 9.12 -20.74 -6.78
C LYS A 38 8.49 -21.75 -5.81
N ASP A 39 9.32 -22.56 -5.15
CA ASP A 39 8.92 -23.51 -4.10
C ASP A 39 8.94 -22.87 -2.70
N LEU A 40 9.06 -21.54 -2.62
CA LEU A 40 9.07 -20.73 -1.40
C LEU A 40 10.30 -20.95 -0.48
N GLU A 41 11.38 -21.52 -0.99
CA GLU A 41 12.64 -21.60 -0.25
C GLU A 41 13.33 -20.23 -0.21
N THR A 42 13.87 -19.83 0.95
CA THR A 42 14.65 -18.60 1.07
C THR A 42 15.99 -18.74 0.37
N ILE A 43 16.24 -17.87 -0.62
CA ILE A 43 17.53 -17.77 -1.32
C ILE A 43 18.47 -16.83 -0.54
N GLY A 44 17.95 -15.69 -0.07
CA GLY A 44 18.71 -14.70 0.71
C GLY A 44 18.32 -13.27 0.37
N TYR A 45 18.98 -12.29 1.01
CA TYR A 45 18.77 -10.87 0.71
C TYR A 45 19.24 -10.53 -0.71
N HIS A 46 18.68 -9.47 -1.29
CA HIS A 46 19.04 -8.97 -2.62
C HIS A 46 19.39 -7.48 -2.58
N ASP A 47 20.68 -7.18 -2.72
CA ASP A 47 21.23 -5.81 -2.67
C ASP A 47 21.55 -5.23 -4.07
N TYR A 48 21.05 -5.89 -5.13
CA TYR A 48 21.29 -5.52 -6.52
C TYR A 48 22.78 -5.44 -6.91
N GLY A 49 23.61 -6.33 -6.35
CA GLY A 49 25.05 -6.35 -6.60
C GLY A 49 25.79 -5.27 -5.83
N GLY A 50 25.36 -5.03 -4.59
CA GLY A 50 25.88 -3.98 -3.69
C GLY A 50 25.47 -2.55 -4.07
N LYS A 51 24.51 -2.37 -4.98
CA LYS A 51 24.03 -1.06 -5.42
C LYS A 51 22.95 -0.47 -4.52
N LEU A 52 22.15 -1.32 -3.88
CA LEU A 52 21.16 -0.91 -2.89
C LEU A 52 21.85 -0.81 -1.53
N THR A 53 21.82 0.38 -0.94
CA THR A 53 22.54 0.69 0.33
C THR A 53 21.62 1.20 1.43
N THR A 54 20.31 1.04 1.24
CA THR A 54 19.21 1.50 2.09
C THR A 54 18.23 0.34 2.27
N ALA A 55 17.33 0.44 3.25
CA ALA A 55 16.15 -0.41 3.27
C ALA A 55 15.30 -0.20 2.00
N MET A 56 14.42 -1.15 1.69
CA MET A 56 13.45 -1.06 0.60
C MET A 56 12.04 -1.07 1.18
N THR A 57 11.17 -0.17 0.71
CA THR A 57 9.74 -0.16 1.03
C THR A 57 9.11 -1.51 0.75
N ALA A 58 8.14 -1.90 1.58
CA ALA A 58 7.28 -3.05 1.28
C ALA A 58 6.23 -2.74 0.20
N HIS A 59 6.12 -1.50 -0.27
CA HIS A 59 5.13 -1.09 -1.27
C HIS A 59 5.73 -0.56 -2.57
N PRO A 60 6.63 -1.31 -3.21
CA PRO A 60 7.17 -0.88 -4.49
C PRO A 60 6.08 -0.97 -5.57
N LYS A 61 6.16 -0.11 -6.59
CA LYS A 61 5.19 -0.09 -7.70
C LYS A 61 5.86 -0.56 -8.99
N VAL A 62 5.31 -1.60 -9.61
CA VAL A 62 5.71 -2.03 -10.96
C VAL A 62 4.90 -1.25 -11.97
N CYS A 63 5.56 -0.62 -12.93
CA CYS A 63 4.84 0.04 -14.02
C CYS A 63 4.29 -1.00 -15.01
N GLY A 64 2.97 -1.04 -15.18
CA GLY A 64 2.32 -1.96 -16.13
C GLY A 64 2.72 -1.79 -17.60
N GLU A 65 3.28 -0.63 -18.00
CA GLU A 65 3.76 -0.40 -19.37
C GLU A 65 5.25 -0.72 -19.58
N THR A 66 6.12 -0.28 -18.66
CA THR A 66 7.57 -0.39 -18.84
C THR A 66 8.17 -1.59 -18.12
N GLY A 67 7.45 -2.18 -17.16
CA GLY A 67 7.95 -3.17 -16.23
C GLY A 67 8.96 -2.64 -15.21
N GLU A 68 9.29 -1.34 -15.22
CA GLU A 68 10.18 -0.75 -14.23
C GLU A 68 9.59 -0.88 -12.82
N LEU A 69 10.45 -1.22 -11.86
CA LEU A 69 10.13 -1.21 -10.44
C LEU A 69 10.57 0.12 -9.83
N LEU A 70 9.61 0.81 -9.23
CA LEU A 70 9.77 2.08 -8.54
C LEU A 70 9.67 1.79 -7.04
N MET A 71 10.61 2.27 -6.26
CA MET A 71 10.65 2.02 -4.82
C MET A 71 11.41 3.15 -4.10
N PHE A 72 11.43 3.10 -2.79
CA PHE A 72 12.26 3.98 -1.96
C PHE A 72 12.72 3.23 -0.71
N GLY A 73 13.66 3.83 0.01
CA GLY A 73 13.99 3.48 1.39
C GLY A 73 13.87 4.71 2.28
N TYR A 74 13.30 4.56 3.47
CA TYR A 74 13.28 5.62 4.48
C TYR A 74 14.06 5.18 5.73
N SER A 75 14.44 6.14 6.57
CA SER A 75 15.32 5.89 7.72
C SER A 75 15.10 6.91 8.84
N SER A 76 15.37 6.49 10.08
CA SER A 76 15.40 7.39 11.24
C SER A 76 16.68 8.24 11.33
N LEU A 77 17.68 7.96 10.47
CA LEU A 77 18.92 8.72 10.32
C LEU A 77 19.11 9.18 8.86
N PRO A 78 19.74 10.35 8.61
CA PRO A 78 20.03 10.80 7.25
C PRO A 78 20.89 9.80 6.44
N PRO A 79 20.63 9.64 5.13
CA PRO A 79 19.54 10.24 4.37
C PRO A 79 18.17 9.67 4.80
N TYR A 80 17.18 10.55 5.02
CA TYR A 80 15.88 10.14 5.55
C TYR A 80 15.00 9.45 4.52
N LEU A 81 15.18 9.78 3.24
CA LEU A 81 14.42 9.21 2.12
C LEU A 81 15.36 9.09 0.91
N VAL A 82 15.39 7.91 0.30
CA VAL A 82 16.13 7.64 -0.94
C VAL A 82 15.22 6.92 -1.92
N TYR A 83 14.94 7.52 -3.05
CA TYR A 83 14.20 6.92 -4.16
C TYR A 83 15.10 6.02 -4.99
N HIS A 84 14.55 4.90 -5.46
CA HIS A 84 15.23 3.98 -6.37
C HIS A 84 14.35 3.62 -7.57
N ARG A 85 14.99 3.51 -8.74
CA ARG A 85 14.38 3.01 -9.97
C ARG A 85 15.16 1.83 -10.51
N ILE A 86 14.46 0.74 -10.79
CA ILE A 86 15.03 -0.51 -11.29
C ILE A 86 14.37 -0.82 -12.64
N SER A 87 15.17 -1.26 -13.62
CA SER A 87 14.66 -1.70 -14.92
C SER A 87 13.80 -2.97 -14.80
N ALA A 88 12.99 -3.26 -15.82
CA ALA A 88 12.23 -4.52 -15.89
C ALA A 88 13.09 -5.79 -15.81
N ASP A 89 14.36 -5.69 -16.21
CA ASP A 89 15.34 -6.78 -16.14
C ASP A 89 16.03 -6.89 -14.77
N GLY A 90 15.70 -6.01 -13.82
CA GLY A 90 16.22 -6.05 -12.46
C GLY A 90 17.54 -5.30 -12.26
N GLU A 91 17.89 -4.36 -13.15
CA GLU A 91 19.07 -3.50 -12.95
C GLU A 91 18.68 -2.23 -12.18
N LEU A 92 19.34 -1.95 -11.04
CA LEU A 92 19.19 -0.68 -10.35
C LEU A 92 19.79 0.45 -11.20
N LEU A 93 18.91 1.32 -11.74
CA LEU A 93 19.22 2.39 -12.68
C LEU A 93 19.52 3.71 -11.98
N GLN A 94 18.86 3.97 -10.84
CA GLN A 94 18.91 5.24 -10.14
C GLN A 94 18.73 5.04 -8.64
N SER A 95 19.50 5.81 -7.86
CA SER A 95 19.27 6.08 -6.45
C SER A 95 19.38 7.60 -6.27
N GLU A 96 18.36 8.22 -5.71
CA GLU A 96 18.30 9.68 -5.50
C GLU A 96 17.86 9.96 -4.05
N GLU A 97 18.68 10.67 -3.28
CA GLU A 97 18.28 11.17 -1.97
C GLU A 97 17.23 12.27 -2.17
N ILE A 98 16.10 12.17 -1.47
CA ILE A 98 15.01 13.15 -1.54
C ILE A 98 14.97 13.95 -0.24
N THR A 99 15.02 15.26 -0.35
CA THR A 99 15.10 16.17 0.80
C THR A 99 13.73 16.30 1.48
N VAL A 100 13.60 15.69 2.66
CA VAL A 100 12.43 15.81 3.55
C VAL A 100 12.78 16.53 4.86
N GLY A 101 11.76 16.97 5.60
CA GLY A 101 11.93 17.79 6.81
C GLY A 101 12.55 17.04 7.99
N GLY A 102 12.46 15.71 8.00
CA GLY A 102 12.96 14.88 9.09
C GLY A 102 12.68 13.39 8.88
N PRO A 103 12.93 12.57 9.92
CA PRO A 103 12.69 11.13 9.87
C PRO A 103 11.20 10.85 10.04
N THR A 104 10.44 10.90 8.95
CA THR A 104 9.04 10.45 8.95
C THR A 104 8.92 9.01 8.48
N MET A 105 7.91 8.30 8.98
CA MET A 105 7.46 7.04 8.43
C MET A 105 6.76 7.31 7.10
N MET A 106 7.34 6.78 6.03
CA MET A 106 6.70 6.73 4.73
C MET A 106 6.44 5.26 4.42
N HIS A 107 5.23 4.79 4.73
CA HIS A 107 4.87 3.38 4.53
C HIS A 107 4.74 3.05 3.04
N ASP A 108 3.90 3.82 2.37
CA ASP A 108 3.62 3.70 0.94
C ASP A 108 4.02 4.98 0.19
N PHE A 109 4.08 4.86 -1.12
CA PHE A 109 4.23 5.94 -2.08
C PHE A 109 3.41 5.56 -3.31
N THR A 110 3.21 6.49 -4.23
CA THR A 110 2.45 6.20 -5.44
C THR A 110 3.15 6.74 -6.66
N VAL A 111 2.70 6.31 -7.84
CA VAL A 111 3.32 6.64 -9.10
C VAL A 111 2.21 7.03 -10.08
N THR A 112 2.53 7.91 -11.01
CA THR A 112 1.77 8.06 -12.27
C THR A 112 2.62 7.52 -13.39
N ARG A 113 2.13 7.53 -14.64
CA ARG A 113 2.90 7.21 -15.84
C ARG A 113 4.28 7.85 -15.87
N ASN A 114 4.39 9.13 -15.49
CA ASN A 114 5.63 9.88 -15.60
C ASN A 114 6.27 10.27 -14.26
N HIS A 115 5.55 10.13 -13.14
CA HIS A 115 6.00 10.65 -11.85
C HIS A 115 6.04 9.58 -10.74
N SER A 116 6.87 9.85 -9.74
CA SER A 116 6.87 9.21 -8.42
C SER A 116 6.43 10.24 -7.39
N ILE A 117 5.61 9.82 -6.44
CA ILE A 117 4.90 10.70 -5.51
C ILE A 117 5.18 10.22 -4.09
N PHE A 118 5.84 11.08 -3.31
CA PHE A 118 6.23 10.82 -1.93
C PHE A 118 5.23 11.43 -0.95
N LEU A 119 4.84 10.68 0.07
CA LEU A 119 3.86 11.10 1.07
C LEU A 119 4.58 11.57 2.35
N ASP A 120 5.06 12.82 2.37
CA ASP A 120 5.78 13.41 3.51
C ASP A 120 4.77 13.88 4.56
N LEU A 121 4.38 12.94 5.43
CA LEU A 121 3.27 13.05 6.38
C LEU A 121 3.76 13.06 7.85
N PRO A 122 2.96 13.54 8.82
CA PRO A 122 3.41 13.84 10.19
C PRO A 122 3.49 12.62 11.16
N ALA A 123 3.92 11.45 10.70
CA ALA A 123 4.23 10.30 11.56
C ALA A 123 5.75 10.18 11.77
N VAL A 124 6.29 10.88 12.77
CA VAL A 124 7.73 11.14 12.90
C VAL A 124 8.38 10.16 13.88
N PHE A 125 9.60 9.73 13.60
CA PHE A 125 10.39 8.94 14.54
C PHE A 125 10.68 9.75 15.82
N ASP A 126 10.32 9.18 16.95
CA ASP A 126 10.47 9.78 18.28
C ASP A 126 11.48 8.98 19.12
N MET A 127 12.57 9.64 19.52
CA MET A 127 13.65 9.01 20.29
C MET A 127 13.25 8.72 21.73
N GLU A 128 12.36 9.52 22.33
CA GLU A 128 11.88 9.29 23.70
C GLU A 128 11.00 8.04 23.75
N GLU A 129 10.09 7.88 22.78
CA GLU A 129 9.27 6.66 22.63
C GLU A 129 10.15 5.43 22.33
N ALA A 130 11.17 5.57 21.47
CA ALA A 130 12.12 4.49 21.20
C ALA A 130 12.88 4.04 22.47
N MET A 131 13.30 5.01 23.30
CA MET A 131 14.00 4.73 24.57
C MET A 131 13.08 4.15 25.65
N SER A 132 11.78 4.42 25.59
CA SER A 132 10.77 3.86 26.50
C SER A 132 10.40 2.41 26.15
N GLY A 133 10.77 1.95 24.94
CA GLY A 133 10.47 0.61 24.42
C GLY A 133 9.11 0.50 23.74
N GLY A 134 8.44 1.63 23.48
CA GLY A 134 7.18 1.71 22.74
C GLY A 134 7.36 1.75 21.22
N MET A 135 6.27 2.03 20.49
CA MET A 135 6.33 2.33 19.05
C MET A 135 7.17 3.60 18.85
N PRO A 136 8.30 3.55 18.13
CA PRO A 136 9.23 4.67 18.03
C PRO A 136 8.78 5.73 17.01
N ILE A 137 7.48 5.82 16.71
CA ILE A 137 6.88 6.71 15.71
C ILE A 137 5.64 7.33 16.34
N LYS A 138 5.49 8.64 16.19
CA LYS A 138 4.42 9.41 16.82
C LYS A 138 3.93 10.51 15.90
N TRP A 139 2.64 10.83 16.00
CA TRP A 139 2.10 12.02 15.33
C TRP A 139 2.79 13.31 15.81
N SER A 140 3.13 14.20 14.88
CA SER A 140 3.65 15.54 15.19
C SER A 140 2.87 16.65 14.48
N ASP A 141 2.19 17.51 15.23
CA ASP A 141 1.51 18.69 14.65
C ASP A 141 2.48 19.75 14.10
N ASP A 142 3.77 19.66 14.47
CA ASP A 142 4.82 20.57 14.03
C ASP A 142 5.50 20.11 12.72
N TYR A 143 5.20 18.88 12.26
CA TYR A 143 5.73 18.34 11.00
C TYR A 143 4.77 18.64 9.84
N PRO A 144 5.28 19.02 8.64
CA PRO A 144 4.42 19.32 7.50
C PRO A 144 3.64 18.10 7.01
N SER A 145 2.55 18.36 6.29
CA SER A 145 1.79 17.34 5.55
C SER A 145 1.79 17.75 4.09
N ARG A 146 2.56 17.05 3.25
CA ARG A 146 2.74 17.43 1.85
C ARG A 146 3.05 16.24 0.94
N PHE A 147 2.63 16.34 -0.31
CA PHE A 147 2.94 15.35 -1.34
C PHE A 147 4.00 15.90 -2.30
N GLY A 148 5.06 15.13 -2.53
CA GLY A 148 6.18 15.49 -3.40
C GLY A 148 6.07 14.76 -4.73
N VAL A 149 5.84 15.48 -5.83
CA VAL A 149 5.74 14.92 -7.18
C VAL A 149 7.06 15.12 -7.91
N MET A 150 7.70 14.03 -8.32
CA MET A 150 8.99 14.02 -9.02
C MET A 150 8.88 13.25 -10.34
N PRO A 151 9.44 13.73 -11.46
CA PRO A 151 9.58 12.88 -12.65
C PRO A 151 10.33 11.59 -12.31
N ARG A 152 9.90 10.42 -12.80
CA ARG A 152 10.49 9.10 -12.44
C ARG A 152 12.01 9.01 -12.65
N ALA A 153 12.53 9.76 -13.63
CA ALA A 153 13.96 9.85 -13.95
C ALA A 153 14.60 11.19 -13.52
N GLY A 154 13.86 12.00 -12.76
CA GLY A 154 14.28 13.31 -12.25
C GLY A 154 15.16 13.19 -11.01
N LYS A 155 15.47 14.33 -10.40
CA LYS A 155 16.30 14.47 -9.20
C LYS A 155 15.52 15.15 -8.09
N ASP A 156 16.09 15.20 -6.88
CA ASP A 156 15.52 15.96 -5.75
C ASP A 156 15.14 17.40 -6.13
N SER A 157 15.99 18.06 -6.94
CA SER A 157 15.74 19.42 -7.42
C SER A 157 14.50 19.58 -8.31
N ASP A 158 13.97 18.47 -8.83
CA ASP A 158 12.79 18.45 -9.70
C ASP A 158 11.49 18.18 -8.92
N VAL A 159 11.58 17.89 -7.61
CA VAL A 159 10.42 17.60 -6.77
C VAL A 159 9.57 18.86 -6.60
N LYS A 160 8.30 18.77 -6.97
CA LYS A 160 7.28 19.77 -6.65
C LYS A 160 6.52 19.33 -5.40
N TRP A 161 6.61 20.11 -4.33
CA TRP A 161 5.90 19.86 -3.08
C TRP A 161 4.56 20.58 -3.06
N PHE A 162 3.52 19.86 -2.63
CA PHE A 162 2.16 20.33 -2.49
C PHE A 162 1.71 20.16 -1.04
N ASP A 163 1.37 21.25 -0.36
CA ASP A 163 0.81 21.18 0.99
C ASP A 163 -0.61 20.58 0.93
N VAL A 164 -0.86 19.57 1.76
CA VAL A 164 -2.16 18.91 1.92
C VAL A 164 -2.64 19.08 3.36
N ASN A 165 -3.94 18.87 3.62
CA ASN A 165 -4.43 18.86 4.99
C ASN A 165 -3.74 17.75 5.80
N PRO A 166 -3.41 17.97 7.08
CA PRO A 166 -2.82 16.95 7.93
C PRO A 166 -3.60 15.64 7.86
N CYS A 167 -2.88 14.55 7.60
CA CYS A 167 -3.40 13.19 7.58
C CYS A 167 -2.27 12.17 7.65
N TYR A 168 -2.64 10.89 7.77
CA TYR A 168 -1.75 9.79 7.46
C TYR A 168 -2.38 8.91 6.39
N VAL A 169 -1.56 8.29 5.54
CA VAL A 169 -2.01 7.35 4.51
C VAL A 169 -1.12 6.13 4.62
N PHE A 170 -1.68 4.99 5.05
CA PHE A 170 -0.97 3.72 4.98
C PHE A 170 -0.88 3.27 3.53
N HIS A 171 -2.02 3.15 2.84
CA HIS A 171 -2.03 2.65 1.47
C HIS A 171 -2.71 3.60 0.48
N THR A 172 -2.06 3.74 -0.66
CA THR A 172 -2.61 4.36 -1.85
C THR A 172 -3.32 3.33 -2.70
N LEU A 173 -4.46 3.71 -3.29
CA LEU A 173 -5.16 2.89 -4.27
C LEU A 173 -4.43 2.95 -5.62
N ASN A 174 -4.25 4.15 -6.16
CA ASN A 174 -3.49 4.41 -7.38
C ASN A 174 -3.28 5.92 -7.57
N SER A 175 -2.51 6.30 -8.58
CA SER A 175 -2.42 7.68 -9.03
C SER A 175 -2.25 7.77 -10.55
N TYR A 176 -2.68 8.89 -11.13
CA TYR A 176 -2.61 9.10 -12.57
C TYR A 176 -2.58 10.59 -12.94
N GLU A 177 -2.23 10.86 -14.19
CA GLU A 177 -2.22 12.22 -14.75
C GLU A 177 -3.54 12.51 -15.48
N ASP A 178 -4.13 13.67 -15.22
CA ASP A 178 -5.38 14.16 -15.85
C ASP A 178 -5.22 15.62 -16.28
N GLY A 179 -4.67 15.81 -17.49
CA GLY A 179 -4.28 17.15 -17.97
C GLY A 179 -3.10 17.70 -17.16
N ASP A 180 -3.30 18.86 -16.54
CA ASP A 180 -2.27 19.52 -15.70
C ASP A 180 -2.30 19.02 -14.24
N GLU A 181 -3.15 18.06 -13.91
CA GLU A 181 -3.30 17.54 -12.55
C GLU A 181 -2.69 16.14 -12.40
N VAL A 182 -2.10 15.91 -11.23
CA VAL A 182 -1.86 14.57 -10.70
C VAL A 182 -3.01 14.23 -9.75
N VAL A 183 -3.71 13.14 -10.02
CA VAL A 183 -4.80 12.61 -9.20
C VAL A 183 -4.28 11.44 -8.38
N ILE A 184 -4.56 11.43 -7.08
CA ILE A 184 -4.15 10.38 -6.14
C ILE A 184 -5.40 9.90 -5.42
N ASN A 185 -5.61 8.59 -5.39
CA ASN A 185 -6.64 7.95 -4.58
C ASN A 185 -5.98 7.10 -3.50
N GLY A 186 -6.50 7.12 -2.27
CA GLY A 186 -5.91 6.37 -1.16
C GLY A 186 -6.74 6.40 0.11
N CYS A 187 -6.36 5.55 1.05
CA CYS A 187 -7.06 5.37 2.32
C CYS A 187 -6.47 6.32 3.36
N ARG A 188 -7.19 7.42 3.63
CA ARG A 188 -6.77 8.51 4.52
C ARG A 188 -7.23 8.27 5.95
N LEU A 189 -6.29 8.38 6.88
CA LEU A 189 -6.52 8.55 8.30
C LEU A 189 -6.40 10.02 8.68
N ARG A 190 -7.20 10.47 9.65
CA ARG A 190 -7.06 11.82 10.22
C ARG A 190 -5.71 11.98 10.92
N GLU A 191 -5.30 10.98 11.68
CA GLU A 191 -4.02 10.92 12.40
C GLU A 191 -3.61 9.48 12.74
N ILE A 192 -2.38 9.29 13.21
CA ILE A 192 -1.87 7.97 13.63
C ILE A 192 -0.93 8.08 14.83
N TRP A 193 -1.07 7.17 15.79
CA TRP A 193 -0.20 7.07 16.98
C TRP A 193 0.07 8.37 17.74
N ARG A 194 -0.92 9.25 17.88
CA ARG A 194 -0.80 10.47 18.69
C ARG A 194 -0.72 10.15 20.19
N ASN A 195 -1.62 9.27 20.64
CA ASN A 195 -1.85 8.97 22.06
C ASN A 195 -1.72 7.47 22.40
N SER A 196 -1.59 6.59 21.42
CA SER A 196 -1.42 5.15 21.58
C SER A 196 -0.51 4.59 20.49
N SER A 197 0.09 3.42 20.70
CA SER A 197 0.86 2.69 19.69
C SER A 197 0.05 1.61 18.96
N ASP A 198 -1.25 1.49 19.29
CA ASP A 198 -2.11 0.48 18.71
C ASP A 198 -2.48 0.87 17.28
N ILE A 199 -2.19 -0.02 16.33
CA ILE A 199 -2.72 0.03 14.96
C ILE A 199 -4.16 -0.53 14.93
N ALA A 200 -4.46 -1.40 15.90
CA ALA A 200 -5.74 -2.06 16.03
C ALA A 200 -6.79 -1.13 16.65
N VAL A 201 -7.96 -1.17 16.01
CA VAL A 201 -9.27 -0.72 16.48
C VAL A 201 -9.31 -0.71 18.02
N SER A 202 -9.38 0.49 18.60
CA SER A 202 -9.75 0.69 20.00
C SER A 202 -10.90 -0.25 20.38
N SER A 203 -10.99 -0.70 21.63
CA SER A 203 -12.18 -1.44 22.10
C SER A 203 -13.48 -0.65 21.95
N ASP A 204 -13.38 0.66 21.74
CA ASP A 204 -14.45 1.60 21.36
C ASP A 204 -13.88 2.55 20.28
N PRO A 205 -13.88 2.15 18.99
CA PRO A 205 -13.29 2.95 17.94
C PRO A 205 -14.21 4.11 17.56
N ASP A 206 -13.67 5.31 17.46
CA ASP A 206 -14.37 6.40 16.78
C ASP A 206 -14.44 6.04 15.28
N PRO A 207 -15.64 5.89 14.69
CA PRO A 207 -15.76 5.62 13.26
C PRO A 207 -15.09 6.68 12.38
N GLU A 208 -14.93 7.92 12.89
CA GLU A 208 -14.20 8.98 12.19
C GLU A 208 -12.68 8.77 12.14
N ASP A 209 -12.14 7.86 12.95
CA ASP A 209 -10.72 7.49 12.94
C ASP A 209 -10.41 6.30 12.01
N ALA A 210 -11.42 5.71 11.36
CA ALA A 210 -11.21 4.69 10.35
C ALA A 210 -10.53 5.27 9.10
N PRO A 211 -9.66 4.51 8.40
CA PRO A 211 -9.14 4.94 7.12
C PRO A 211 -10.29 4.97 6.10
N MET A 212 -10.46 6.05 5.36
CA MET A 212 -11.54 6.21 4.37
C MET A 212 -10.97 6.50 2.99
N MET A 213 -11.71 6.19 1.93
CA MET A 213 -11.28 6.47 0.56
C MET A 213 -11.33 7.97 0.26
N TRP A 214 -10.20 8.54 -0.15
CA TRP A 214 -10.03 9.96 -0.50
C TRP A 214 -9.42 10.15 -1.88
N GLU A 215 -9.66 11.32 -2.47
CA GLU A 215 -9.02 11.81 -3.68
C GLU A 215 -8.29 13.12 -3.40
N TRP A 216 -7.03 13.21 -3.84
CA TRP A 216 -6.27 14.46 -3.93
C TRP A 216 -6.03 14.78 -5.40
N ARG A 217 -6.16 16.05 -5.77
CA ARG A 217 -5.77 16.57 -7.09
C ARG A 217 -4.75 17.68 -6.90
N LEU A 218 -3.57 17.48 -7.49
CA LEU A 218 -2.43 18.37 -7.41
C LEU A 218 -2.23 19.03 -8.78
N ASN A 219 -2.53 20.33 -8.90
CA ASN A 219 -2.35 21.04 -10.16
C ASN A 219 -0.88 21.43 -10.36
N MET A 220 -0.22 20.79 -11.33
CA MET A 220 1.22 20.91 -11.58
C MET A 220 1.67 22.28 -12.13
N GLU A 221 0.73 23.08 -12.64
CA GLU A 221 0.98 24.42 -13.18
C GLU A 221 0.73 25.51 -12.12
N THR A 222 -0.36 25.41 -11.36
CA THR A 222 -0.76 26.46 -10.40
C THR A 222 -0.29 26.19 -8.98
N GLY A 223 0.09 24.95 -8.64
CA GLY A 223 0.41 24.54 -7.28
C GLY A 223 -0.82 24.33 -6.39
N THR A 224 -2.04 24.44 -6.93
CA THR A 224 -3.27 24.29 -6.14
C THR A 224 -3.55 22.83 -5.82
N VAL A 225 -4.03 22.57 -4.60
CA VAL A 225 -4.49 21.27 -4.13
C VAL A 225 -6.00 21.30 -3.90
N SER A 226 -6.70 20.25 -4.32
CA SER A 226 -8.07 19.98 -3.89
C SER A 226 -8.17 18.56 -3.33
N GLU A 227 -8.99 18.40 -2.30
CA GLU A 227 -9.14 17.14 -1.57
C GLU A 227 -10.63 16.82 -1.40
N ARG A 228 -10.99 15.55 -1.54
CA ARG A 228 -12.37 15.11 -1.42
C ARG A 228 -12.44 13.70 -0.84
N GLN A 229 -13.22 13.53 0.22
CA GLN A 229 -13.65 12.22 0.68
C GLN A 229 -14.61 11.61 -0.33
N ILE A 230 -14.37 10.37 -0.74
CA ILE A 230 -15.20 9.63 -1.70
C ILE A 230 -16.29 8.84 -0.97
N ASP A 231 -15.97 8.28 0.19
CA ASP A 231 -16.86 7.40 0.97
C ASP A 231 -16.69 7.68 2.46
N ASP A 232 -17.79 7.55 3.21
CA ASP A 232 -17.83 7.78 4.65
C ASP A 232 -17.59 6.47 5.44
N ARG A 233 -17.47 5.34 4.75
CA ARG A 233 -17.19 4.03 5.35
C ARG A 233 -15.69 3.78 5.41
N GLY A 234 -15.28 3.10 6.49
CA GLY A 234 -13.92 2.62 6.64
C GLY A 234 -13.55 1.63 5.53
N SER A 235 -12.42 1.88 4.87
CA SER A 235 -11.85 1.08 3.80
C SER A 235 -10.33 1.10 3.86
N GLU A 236 -9.69 -0.06 3.70
CA GLU A 236 -8.24 -0.21 3.64
C GLU A 236 -7.85 -1.38 2.72
N PHE A 237 -6.55 -1.66 2.60
CA PHE A 237 -5.97 -2.62 1.68
C PHE A 237 -6.48 -2.39 0.25
N PRO A 238 -6.32 -1.16 -0.30
CA PRO A 238 -6.81 -0.80 -1.61
C PRO A 238 -6.02 -1.47 -2.72
N GLN A 239 -6.72 -1.97 -3.73
CA GLN A 239 -6.19 -2.80 -4.79
C GLN A 239 -6.83 -2.43 -6.13
N ILE A 240 -6.04 -2.50 -7.20
CA ILE A 240 -6.45 -2.29 -8.59
C ILE A 240 -5.82 -3.37 -9.47
N PRO A 241 -6.23 -3.52 -10.74
CA PRO A 241 -5.45 -4.32 -11.68
C PRO A 241 -4.02 -3.79 -11.82
N ASP A 242 -3.02 -4.66 -11.63
CA ASP A 242 -1.59 -4.29 -11.70
C ASP A 242 -1.20 -3.60 -13.02
N SER A 243 -1.87 -3.96 -14.12
CA SER A 243 -1.66 -3.34 -15.43
C SER A 243 -2.01 -1.85 -15.48
N LEU A 244 -2.74 -1.33 -14.49
CA LEU A 244 -3.17 0.06 -14.39
C LEU A 244 -2.42 0.87 -13.33
N VAL A 245 -1.42 0.29 -12.65
CA VAL A 245 -0.58 1.03 -11.70
C VAL A 245 0.09 2.22 -12.39
N GLY A 246 -0.23 3.43 -11.90
CA GLY A 246 0.20 4.70 -12.46
C GLY A 246 -0.60 5.22 -13.65
N LEU A 247 -1.62 4.48 -14.10
CA LEU A 247 -2.49 4.85 -15.22
C LEU A 247 -3.89 5.21 -14.73
N LYS A 248 -4.62 5.95 -15.58
CA LYS A 248 -6.01 6.31 -15.29
C LYS A 248 -6.85 5.04 -15.14
N HIS A 249 -7.57 4.98 -14.03
CA HIS A 249 -8.39 3.86 -13.64
C HIS A 249 -9.78 4.39 -13.22
N ARG A 250 -10.77 3.51 -13.18
CA ARG A 250 -12.13 3.81 -12.76
C ARG A 250 -12.52 2.99 -11.52
N TYR A 251 -12.07 1.74 -11.46
CA TYR A 251 -12.45 0.81 -10.42
C TYR A 251 -11.32 0.66 -9.40
N GLY A 252 -11.70 0.28 -8.19
CA GLY A 252 -10.79 -0.05 -7.10
C GLY A 252 -11.47 -0.94 -6.09
N TYR A 253 -10.70 -1.71 -5.34
CA TYR A 253 -11.21 -2.71 -4.43
C TYR A 253 -10.55 -2.56 -3.07
N CYS A 254 -11.30 -2.68 -1.99
CA CYS A 254 -10.78 -2.54 -0.63
C CYS A 254 -11.35 -3.62 0.28
N LEU A 255 -10.62 -3.89 1.37
CA LEU A 255 -11.20 -4.47 2.57
C LEU A 255 -12.04 -3.39 3.28
N SER A 256 -13.25 -3.75 3.71
CA SER A 256 -14.06 -2.90 4.60
C SER A 256 -13.49 -2.93 6.01
N THR A 257 -13.25 -1.76 6.58
CA THR A 257 -12.87 -1.60 8.00
C THR A 257 -13.99 -1.00 8.86
N GLY A 258 -15.11 -0.57 8.25
CA GLY A 258 -16.35 -0.18 8.93
C GLY A 258 -17.40 -1.31 9.06
N ASP A 259 -18.53 -1.04 9.73
CA ASP A 259 -19.71 -1.94 9.91
C ASP A 259 -19.34 -3.37 10.39
N GLY A 260 -18.61 -3.47 11.50
CA GLY A 260 -18.15 -4.74 12.08
C GLY A 260 -16.65 -5.03 11.87
N GLY A 261 -16.00 -4.33 10.94
CA GLY A 261 -14.54 -4.34 10.80
C GLY A 261 -13.93 -5.72 10.55
N ILE A 262 -12.66 -5.87 10.93
CA ILE A 262 -11.83 -7.08 10.69
C ILE A 262 -12.07 -8.16 11.77
N THR A 263 -12.85 -7.86 12.82
CA THR A 263 -12.95 -8.73 14.02
C THR A 263 -14.32 -8.78 14.72
N SER A 264 -15.37 -8.09 14.24
CA SER A 264 -16.72 -8.24 14.85
C SER A 264 -17.24 -9.65 14.62
N GLU A 265 -17.47 -10.42 15.68
CA GLU A 265 -18.06 -11.76 15.58
C GLU A 265 -19.58 -11.73 15.34
N ASP A 266 -20.24 -10.62 15.71
CA ASP A 266 -21.68 -10.42 15.52
C ASP A 266 -22.03 -10.07 14.06
N GLU A 267 -21.04 -9.59 13.30
CA GLU A 267 -21.13 -9.26 11.87
C GLU A 267 -20.06 -10.04 11.09
N GLY A 268 -20.08 -9.96 9.76
CA GLY A 268 -19.00 -10.48 8.91
C GLY A 268 -18.17 -9.33 8.39
N GLY A 269 -16.92 -9.58 7.99
CA GLY A 269 -16.19 -8.58 7.22
C GLY A 269 -16.76 -8.42 5.81
N ALA A 270 -16.24 -7.47 5.05
CA ALA A 270 -16.71 -7.21 3.69
C ALA A 270 -15.59 -6.78 2.74
N THR A 271 -15.79 -7.04 1.45
CA THR A 271 -14.99 -6.46 0.36
C THR A 271 -15.79 -5.37 -0.31
N ILE A 272 -15.19 -4.21 -0.56
CA ILE A 272 -15.80 -3.05 -1.22
C ILE A 272 -15.24 -2.92 -2.63
N LYS A 273 -16.10 -2.64 -3.60
CA LYS A 273 -15.73 -2.18 -4.94
C LYS A 273 -16.14 -0.72 -5.07
N TYR A 274 -15.22 0.11 -5.53
CA TYR A 274 -15.44 1.48 -5.92
C TYR A 274 -15.58 1.59 -7.44
N ASP A 275 -16.54 2.40 -7.89
CA ASP A 275 -16.59 3.00 -9.21
C ASP A 275 -16.39 4.50 -9.01
N LEU A 276 -15.19 4.99 -9.34
CA LEU A 276 -14.75 6.36 -9.09
C LEU A 276 -15.30 7.37 -10.13
N ALA A 277 -16.05 6.91 -11.13
CA ALA A 277 -16.68 7.81 -12.09
C ALA A 277 -17.74 8.71 -11.44
N ASN A 278 -17.94 9.91 -12.00
CA ASN A 278 -19.06 10.81 -11.69
C ASN A 278 -19.28 11.11 -10.19
N GLY A 279 -18.22 11.14 -9.38
CA GLY A 279 -18.30 11.47 -7.97
C GLY A 279 -18.14 10.27 -7.03
N GLY A 280 -18.04 9.05 -7.55
CA GLY A 280 -17.78 7.86 -6.75
C GLY A 280 -19.07 7.16 -6.28
N THR A 281 -19.20 5.88 -6.59
CA THR A 281 -20.18 4.97 -6.00
C THR A 281 -19.48 3.70 -5.57
N SER A 282 -20.14 2.88 -4.76
CA SER A 282 -19.53 1.68 -4.24
C SER A 282 -20.54 0.57 -3.95
N GLU A 283 -20.10 -0.66 -4.11
CA GLU A 283 -20.82 -1.89 -3.81
C GLU A 283 -20.03 -2.69 -2.78
N LYS A 284 -20.69 -3.65 -2.10
CA LYS A 284 -20.01 -4.53 -1.15
C LYS A 284 -20.45 -5.98 -1.27
N HIS A 285 -19.49 -6.86 -1.04
CA HIS A 285 -19.71 -8.27 -0.74
C HIS A 285 -19.59 -8.46 0.77
N ASN A 286 -20.67 -8.86 1.45
CA ASN A 286 -20.61 -9.15 2.89
C ASN A 286 -20.38 -10.65 3.07
N TYR A 287 -19.38 -11.01 3.85
CA TYR A 287 -19.16 -12.40 4.25
C TYR A 287 -20.11 -12.79 5.39
N PRO A 288 -20.32 -14.09 5.65
CA PRO A 288 -21.12 -14.55 6.79
C PRO A 288 -20.62 -13.97 8.12
N ALA A 289 -21.51 -13.91 9.13
CA ALA A 289 -21.12 -13.46 10.46
C ALA A 289 -19.97 -14.30 11.03
N GLY A 290 -18.97 -13.65 11.64
CA GLY A 290 -17.76 -14.29 12.13
C GLY A 290 -16.78 -14.74 11.04
N HIS A 291 -16.97 -14.33 9.78
CA HIS A 291 -16.06 -14.59 8.68
C HIS A 291 -15.32 -13.31 8.28
N PHE A 292 -13.99 -13.35 8.27
CA PHE A 292 -13.12 -12.18 8.18
C PHE A 292 -12.19 -12.27 6.95
N PRO A 293 -12.47 -11.51 5.87
CA PRO A 293 -11.60 -11.46 4.69
C PRO A 293 -10.32 -10.68 4.96
N GLY A 294 -9.24 -11.04 4.25
CA GLY A 294 -8.02 -10.24 4.15
C GLY A 294 -8.03 -9.31 2.92
N GLU A 295 -6.85 -8.78 2.58
CA GLU A 295 -6.64 -7.99 1.36
C GLU A 295 -7.13 -8.74 0.10
N PRO A 296 -7.96 -8.12 -0.76
CA PRO A 296 -8.39 -8.71 -2.01
C PRO A 296 -7.33 -8.56 -3.11
N SER A 297 -6.88 -9.64 -3.74
CA SER A 297 -6.01 -9.56 -4.92
C SER A 297 -6.83 -9.63 -6.21
N PHE A 298 -6.60 -8.69 -7.14
CA PHE A 298 -7.23 -8.71 -8.46
C PHE A 298 -6.47 -9.63 -9.42
N VAL A 299 -7.20 -10.47 -10.15
CA VAL A 299 -6.66 -11.34 -11.20
C VAL A 299 -7.44 -11.09 -12.50
N PRO A 300 -6.80 -10.63 -13.59
CA PRO A 300 -7.49 -10.40 -14.85
C PRO A 300 -8.00 -11.71 -15.46
N ALA A 301 -9.18 -11.67 -16.06
CA ALA A 301 -9.69 -12.79 -16.83
C ALA A 301 -8.92 -12.96 -18.15
N GLU A 302 -8.88 -14.19 -18.69
CA GLU A 302 -8.32 -14.41 -20.02
C GLU A 302 -9.12 -13.61 -21.07
N GLY A 303 -8.42 -12.75 -21.80
CA GLY A 303 -9.05 -11.89 -22.81
C GLY A 303 -9.85 -10.72 -22.23
N ALA A 304 -9.59 -10.29 -21.00
CA ALA A 304 -10.16 -9.10 -20.37
C ALA A 304 -10.13 -7.88 -21.31
N VAL A 305 -11.27 -7.18 -21.43
CA VAL A 305 -11.44 -5.98 -22.26
C VAL A 305 -11.69 -4.76 -21.40
N ASN A 306 -12.54 -4.89 -20.38
CA ASN A 306 -12.80 -3.86 -19.40
C ASN A 306 -11.82 -3.97 -18.24
N GLU A 307 -11.65 -2.86 -17.53
CA GLU A 307 -10.76 -2.76 -16.36
C GLU A 307 -11.11 -3.77 -15.25
N ASP A 308 -12.39 -4.05 -15.04
CA ASP A 308 -12.90 -4.96 -14.01
C ASP A 308 -13.29 -6.35 -14.55
N ASP A 309 -12.87 -6.70 -15.77
CA ASP A 309 -13.03 -8.04 -16.32
C ASP A 309 -12.02 -9.00 -15.65
N GLY A 310 -12.39 -9.53 -14.49
CA GLY A 310 -11.51 -10.39 -13.71
C GLY A 310 -12.14 -10.95 -12.45
N TYR A 311 -11.28 -11.35 -11.54
CA TYR A 311 -11.63 -12.00 -10.29
C TYR A 311 -11.00 -11.26 -9.12
N LEU A 312 -11.71 -11.21 -7.99
CA LEU A 312 -11.09 -10.86 -6.71
C LEU A 312 -10.91 -12.12 -5.89
N MET A 313 -9.70 -12.32 -5.40
CA MET A 313 -9.32 -13.45 -4.57
C MET A 313 -8.93 -12.97 -3.18
N THR A 314 -9.56 -13.49 -2.13
CA THR A 314 -9.21 -13.17 -0.75
C THR A 314 -9.29 -14.39 0.15
N TYR A 315 -8.33 -14.53 1.07
CA TYR A 315 -8.45 -15.50 2.14
C TYR A 315 -9.42 -14.98 3.19
N VAL A 316 -10.38 -15.82 3.57
CA VAL A 316 -11.39 -15.52 4.57
C VAL A 316 -11.21 -16.48 5.75
N TYR A 317 -10.99 -15.94 6.94
CA TYR A 317 -10.97 -16.71 8.18
C TYR A 317 -12.40 -16.93 8.68
N ALA A 318 -12.80 -18.18 8.82
CA ALA A 318 -14.10 -18.58 9.37
C ALA A 318 -13.95 -18.90 10.87
N GLY A 319 -14.39 -17.97 11.73
CA GLY A 319 -14.21 -18.06 13.18
C GLY A 319 -15.00 -19.19 13.84
N ASP A 320 -16.15 -19.54 13.27
CA ASP A 320 -17.06 -20.59 13.77
C ASP A 320 -16.47 -22.00 13.69
N THR A 321 -15.64 -22.24 12.68
CA THR A 321 -14.98 -23.52 12.40
C THR A 321 -13.48 -23.48 12.67
N ASN A 322 -12.92 -22.29 12.93
CA ASN A 322 -11.48 -22.03 13.04
C ASN A 322 -10.71 -22.55 11.81
N THR A 323 -11.26 -22.33 10.63
CA THR A 323 -10.67 -22.68 9.33
C THR A 323 -10.61 -21.45 8.42
N SER A 324 -10.13 -21.62 7.19
CA SER A 324 -10.16 -20.55 6.19
C SER A 324 -10.64 -21.08 4.84
N TYR A 325 -11.00 -20.18 3.96
CA TYR A 325 -11.28 -20.48 2.57
C TYR A 325 -10.79 -19.34 1.69
N LEU A 326 -10.44 -19.65 0.44
CA LEU A 326 -10.16 -18.65 -0.58
C LEU A 326 -11.48 -18.35 -1.30
N SER A 327 -12.00 -17.14 -1.11
CA SER A 327 -13.17 -16.65 -1.84
C SER A 327 -12.75 -16.10 -3.20
N ILE A 328 -13.50 -16.44 -4.24
CA ILE A 328 -13.29 -15.96 -5.61
C ILE A 328 -14.57 -15.25 -6.06
N LEU A 329 -14.52 -13.92 -6.16
CA LEU A 329 -15.63 -13.07 -6.61
C LEU A 329 -15.46 -12.67 -8.07
N ASP A 330 -16.57 -12.43 -8.77
CA ASP A 330 -16.58 -11.69 -10.03
C ASP A 330 -16.26 -10.22 -9.74
N ALA A 331 -15.14 -9.72 -10.26
CA ALA A 331 -14.69 -8.35 -9.99
C ALA A 331 -15.61 -7.29 -10.62
N SER A 332 -16.41 -7.67 -11.63
CA SER A 332 -17.40 -6.79 -12.26
C SER A 332 -18.68 -6.65 -11.44
N ASN A 333 -19.06 -7.69 -10.67
CA ASN A 333 -20.27 -7.73 -9.84
C ASN A 333 -20.01 -8.43 -8.50
N ILE A 334 -19.34 -7.72 -7.58
CA ILE A 334 -18.96 -8.27 -6.28
C ILE A 334 -20.17 -8.53 -5.36
N SER A 335 -21.32 -7.91 -5.65
CA SER A 335 -22.53 -8.06 -4.82
C SER A 335 -23.22 -9.43 -4.98
N ALA A 336 -22.85 -10.20 -6.01
CA ALA A 336 -23.34 -11.55 -6.23
C ALA A 336 -22.68 -12.57 -5.29
N ASP A 337 -23.22 -13.80 -5.30
CA ASP A 337 -22.59 -14.93 -4.62
C ASP A 337 -21.18 -15.19 -5.19
N PRO A 338 -20.23 -15.70 -4.38
CA PRO A 338 -18.90 -16.04 -4.88
C PRO A 338 -18.99 -17.04 -6.04
N LEU A 339 -18.14 -16.86 -7.05
CA LEU A 339 -18.04 -17.79 -8.18
C LEU A 339 -17.53 -19.16 -7.71
N ALA A 340 -16.62 -19.16 -6.73
CA ALA A 340 -16.09 -20.34 -6.11
C ALA A 340 -15.53 -20.03 -4.71
N GLU A 341 -15.48 -21.06 -3.87
CA GLU A 341 -14.77 -21.06 -2.60
C GLU A 341 -13.84 -22.29 -2.55
N VAL A 342 -12.58 -22.09 -2.18
CA VAL A 342 -11.62 -23.18 -1.97
C VAL A 342 -11.38 -23.33 -0.47
N HIS A 343 -11.98 -24.36 0.14
CA HIS A 343 -11.88 -24.58 1.57
C HIS A 343 -10.51 -25.12 1.99
N ILE A 344 -9.96 -24.51 3.03
CA ILE A 344 -8.66 -24.83 3.62
C ILE A 344 -8.92 -25.36 5.03
N PRO A 345 -8.57 -26.62 5.35
CA PRO A 345 -8.98 -27.28 6.60
C PRO A 345 -8.23 -26.76 7.85
N GLN A 346 -7.57 -25.61 7.75
CA GLN A 346 -6.82 -24.96 8.82
C GLN A 346 -6.93 -23.44 8.66
N ARG A 347 -6.74 -22.72 9.77
CA ARG A 347 -6.65 -21.26 9.77
C ARG A 347 -5.46 -20.80 8.94
N VAL A 348 -5.71 -19.93 7.97
CA VAL A 348 -4.71 -19.03 7.39
C VAL A 348 -4.65 -17.80 8.32
N PRO A 349 -3.51 -17.50 8.97
CA PRO A 349 -3.39 -16.32 9.82
C PRO A 349 -3.68 -15.04 9.04
N THR A 350 -4.26 -14.04 9.70
CA THR A 350 -4.38 -12.70 9.13
C THR A 350 -2.99 -12.20 8.76
N GLY A 351 -2.79 -11.96 7.47
CA GLY A 351 -1.55 -11.44 6.92
C GLY A 351 -1.61 -9.93 6.69
N PHE A 352 -0.60 -9.44 5.97
CA PHE A 352 -0.55 -8.08 5.44
C PHE A 352 -0.86 -8.12 3.94
N HIS A 353 0.14 -7.98 3.07
CA HIS A 353 -0.07 -7.87 1.63
C HIS A 353 0.22 -9.15 0.85
N GLY A 354 -0.61 -9.41 -0.15
CA GLY A 354 -0.45 -10.46 -1.14
C GLY A 354 -0.46 -9.89 -2.55
N THR A 355 0.11 -10.62 -3.51
CA THR A 355 0.07 -10.26 -4.92
C THR A 355 -0.15 -11.50 -5.77
N TRP A 356 -0.80 -11.32 -6.92
CA TRP A 356 -0.90 -12.35 -7.94
C TRP A 356 0.35 -12.33 -8.83
N ILE A 357 1.12 -13.40 -8.81
CA ILE A 357 2.29 -13.57 -9.69
C ILE A 357 1.94 -14.58 -10.77
N SER A 358 1.76 -14.10 -12.00
CA SER A 358 1.50 -14.98 -13.14
C SER A 358 2.69 -15.92 -13.43
N ASP A 359 2.41 -17.14 -13.90
CA ASP A 359 3.43 -18.15 -14.22
C ASP A 359 4.35 -17.82 -15.42
N THR A 360 4.14 -16.66 -16.07
CA THR A 360 4.52 -16.26 -17.45
C THR A 360 3.73 -16.92 -18.57
#